data_AF-A0A7R9QIX0-F1
#
_entry.id   AF-A0A7R9QIX0-F1
#
_cell.length_a   1.000
_cell.length_b   1.000
_cell.length_c   1.000
_cell.angle_alpha   90.00
_cell.angle_beta   90.00
_cell.angle_gamma   90.00
#
_symmetry.space_group_name_H-M   'P 1'
#
loop_
_entity.id
_entity.type
_entity.pdbx_description
1 polymer ?
#
loop_
_entity_poly.entity_id
_entity_poly.type
_entity_poly.pdbx_seq_one_letter_code
_entity_poly.pdbx_strand_id
1 'polypeptide(L)'
;MSEVRDWFNRLPQFTRYWFGLSVALPIAGRIGLVSPYQMILTTDFIYKFHLWRPLTALFFYPMKFHFLINLYFLYSYSLRLETEHFIGRPADYLFLLIFNWISIVLIALPLNVMLLMDPMVLSVLYIWCNLNKEVIVNFW
;
A
#
# COMPACT_ATOMS: atom_id res chain seq x y z
N MET A 1 -7.59 11.53 25.61
CA MET A 1 -7.02 12.02 24.32
C MET A 1 -5.79 11.21 23.88
N SER A 2 -5.62 9.94 24.28
CA SER A 2 -4.48 9.11 23.87
C SER A 2 -4.84 7.85 23.06
N GLU A 3 -6.12 7.49 22.97
CA GLU A 3 -6.53 6.18 22.41
C GLU A 3 -6.06 5.94 20.96
N VAL A 4 -6.08 6.97 20.12
CA VAL A 4 -5.60 6.85 18.72
C VAL A 4 -4.08 6.67 18.66
N ARG A 5 -3.34 7.34 19.55
CA ARG A 5 -1.88 7.22 19.63
C ARG A 5 -1.49 5.85 20.21
N ASP A 6 -2.22 5.39 21.21
CA ASP A 6 -2.02 4.09 21.84
C ASP A 6 -2.36 2.96 20.85
N TRP A 7 -3.43 3.11 20.07
CA TRP A 7 -3.76 2.21 18.97
C TRP A 7 -2.66 2.19 17.89
N PHE A 8 -2.22 3.36 17.43
CA PHE A 8 -1.19 3.46 16.38
C PHE A 8 0.16 2.88 16.83
N ASN A 9 0.48 2.98 18.13
CA ASN A 9 1.69 2.38 18.71
C ASN A 9 1.59 0.85 18.91
N ARG A 10 0.38 0.29 18.96
CA ARG A 10 0.15 -1.16 19.00
C ARG A 10 0.31 -1.82 17.64
N LEU A 11 0.29 -1.03 16.55
CA LEU A 11 0.50 -1.55 15.21
C LEU A 11 1.94 -2.01 15.04
N PRO A 12 2.14 -3.16 14.36
CA PRO A 12 3.48 -3.61 14.02
C PRO A 12 4.14 -2.63 13.05
N GLN A 13 5.48 -2.60 13.06
CA GLN A 13 6.25 -1.47 12.55
C GLN A 13 5.97 -1.18 11.08
N PHE A 14 5.84 -2.20 10.23
CA PHE A 14 5.65 -1.98 8.78
C PHE A 14 4.22 -1.58 8.43
N THR A 15 3.22 -2.26 9.00
CA THR A 15 1.81 -1.87 8.85
C THR A 15 1.62 -0.39 9.23
N ARG A 16 2.28 0.04 10.31
CA ARG A 16 2.22 1.43 10.79
C ARG A 16 2.79 2.44 9.80
N TYR A 17 3.99 2.20 9.27
CA TYR A 17 4.61 3.10 8.29
C TYR A 17 3.83 3.10 6.98
N TRP A 18 3.39 1.93 6.53
CA TRP A 18 2.64 1.82 5.28
C TRP A 18 1.30 2.55 5.37
N PHE A 19 0.50 2.25 6.40
CA PHE A 19 -0.76 2.94 6.65
C PHE A 19 -0.56 4.45 6.82
N GLY A 20 0.44 4.86 7.60
CA GLY A 20 0.77 6.26 7.82
C GLY A 20 1.12 6.99 6.52
N LEU A 21 1.96 6.40 5.67
CA LEU A 21 2.33 6.96 4.36
C LEU A 21 1.13 7.04 3.40
N SER A 22 0.32 5.98 3.36
CA SER A 22 -0.91 5.94 2.54
C SER A 22 -1.97 6.95 2.98
N VAL A 23 -1.98 7.41 4.24
CA VAL A 23 -2.86 8.49 4.72
C VAL A 23 -2.22 9.87 4.53
N ALA A 24 -0.92 10.00 4.83
CA ALA A 24 -0.21 11.28 4.79
C ALA A 24 -0.09 11.84 3.37
N LEU A 25 0.16 10.99 2.36
CA LEU A 25 0.40 11.44 1.00
C LEU A 25 -0.86 11.98 0.28
N PRO A 26 -2.05 11.39 0.43
CA PRO A 26 -3.30 11.99 -0.06
C PRO A 26 -3.63 13.31 0.64
N ILE A 27 -3.37 13.43 1.96
CA ILE A 27 -3.57 14.68 2.70
C ILE A 27 -2.62 15.77 2.19
N ALA A 28 -1.33 15.43 1.99
CA ALA A 28 -0.34 16.35 1.44
C ALA A 28 -0.72 16.84 0.02
N GLY A 29 -1.25 15.95 -0.83
CA GLY A 29 -1.77 16.34 -2.14
C GLY A 29 -3.02 17.22 -2.08
N ARG A 30 -3.89 17.02 -1.08
CA ARG A 30 -5.06 17.89 -0.82
C ARG A 30 -4.68 19.30 -0.39
N ILE A 31 -3.59 19.45 0.36
CA ILE A 31 -3.04 20.74 0.79
C ILE A 31 -2.38 21.48 -0.40
N GLY A 32 -2.23 20.84 -1.56
CA GLY A 32 -1.67 21.45 -2.76
C GLY A 32 -0.14 21.49 -2.77
N LEU A 33 0.51 20.78 -1.85
CA LEU A 33 1.99 20.69 -1.79
C LEU A 33 2.57 19.92 -2.98
N VAL A 34 1.78 19.04 -3.60
CA VAL A 34 2.21 18.21 -4.73
C VAL A 34 1.13 18.21 -5.81
N SER A 35 1.50 18.55 -7.05
CA SER A 35 0.57 18.56 -8.18
C SER A 35 0.11 17.12 -8.51
N PRO A 36 -1.20 16.85 -8.62
CA PRO A 36 -1.74 15.53 -8.98
C PRO A 36 -1.17 14.98 -10.30
N TYR A 37 -0.76 15.87 -11.21
CA TYR A 37 -0.12 15.52 -12.49
C TYR A 37 1.29 14.93 -12.34
N GLN A 38 2.02 15.25 -11.28
CA GLN A 38 3.34 14.68 -11.01
C GLN A 38 3.27 13.31 -10.30
N MET A 39 2.09 12.96 -9.78
CA MET A 39 1.82 11.71 -9.05
C MET A 39 1.24 10.59 -9.91
N ILE A 40 0.96 10.86 -11.18
CA ILE A 40 0.55 9.85 -12.16
C ILE A 40 1.80 9.21 -12.76
N LEU A 41 1.80 7.88 -12.87
CA LEU A 41 2.85 7.15 -13.58
C LEU A 41 2.77 7.49 -15.08
N THR A 42 3.67 8.35 -15.55
CA THR A 42 3.87 8.61 -16.99
C THR A 42 5.16 7.95 -17.44
N THR A 43 5.17 7.41 -18.67
CA THR A 43 6.29 6.70 -19.32
C THR A 43 7.59 7.51 -19.39
N ASP A 44 7.52 8.82 -19.13
CA ASP A 44 8.66 9.73 -18.87
C ASP A 44 9.58 9.29 -17.72
N PHE A 45 9.16 8.34 -16.88
CA PHE A 45 9.97 7.73 -15.83
C PHE A 45 11.29 7.14 -16.36
N ILE A 46 11.24 6.46 -17.51
CA ILE A 46 12.41 5.77 -18.10
C ILE A 46 13.40 6.79 -18.68
N TYR A 47 12.90 7.91 -19.23
CA TYR A 47 13.73 8.92 -19.88
C TYR A 47 14.43 9.87 -18.89
N LYS A 48 13.97 9.99 -17.64
CA LYS A 48 14.48 10.98 -16.66
C LYS A 48 14.92 10.42 -15.30
N PHE A 49 14.97 9.09 -15.11
CA PHE A 49 15.46 8.45 -13.88
C PHE A 49 14.77 8.92 -12.57
N HIS A 50 13.49 9.26 -12.63
CA HIS A 50 12.75 9.76 -11.46
C HIS A 50 12.24 8.62 -10.55
N LEU A 51 13.14 7.91 -9.86
CA LEU A 51 12.86 6.81 -8.92
C LEU A 51 11.82 7.13 -7.82
N TRP A 52 11.60 8.40 -7.52
CA TRP A 52 10.59 8.84 -6.55
C TRP A 52 9.16 8.79 -7.09
N ARG A 53 8.94 8.86 -8.41
CA ARG A 53 7.60 8.92 -9.01
C ARG A 53 6.75 7.66 -8.75
N PRO A 54 7.25 6.43 -8.93
CA PRO A 54 6.49 5.21 -8.65
C PRO A 54 6.24 5.02 -7.14
N LEU A 55 7.18 5.49 -6.30
CA LEU A 55 7.00 5.55 -4.86
C LEU A 55 5.83 6.47 -4.50
N THR A 56 5.82 7.71 -5.00
CA THR A 56 4.72 8.64 -4.75
C THR A 56 3.39 8.18 -5.36
N ALA A 57 3.41 7.49 -6.51
CA ALA A 57 2.23 6.95 -7.18
C ALA A 57 1.62 5.72 -6.48
N LEU A 58 2.41 5.00 -5.67
CA LEU A 58 1.92 3.89 -4.84
C LEU A 58 1.07 4.39 -3.67
N PHE A 59 1.41 5.55 -3.12
CA PHE A 59 0.74 6.11 -1.96
C PHE A 59 -0.25 7.23 -2.28
N PHE A 60 -0.21 7.78 -3.49
CA PHE A 60 -1.17 8.80 -3.91
C PHE A 60 -2.41 8.15 -4.52
N TYR A 61 -3.56 8.43 -3.91
CA TYR A 61 -4.84 7.96 -4.39
C TYR A 61 -5.87 9.10 -4.32
N PRO A 62 -6.73 9.28 -5.34
CA PRO A 62 -7.78 10.28 -5.29
C PRO A 62 -8.73 9.99 -4.13
N MET A 63 -8.90 10.95 -3.21
CA MET A 63 -9.82 10.84 -2.07
C MET A 63 -11.28 10.68 -2.56
N LYS A 64 -11.66 9.44 -2.84
CA LYS A 64 -13.03 8.97 -3.11
C LYS A 64 -13.37 7.89 -2.09
N PHE A 65 -14.63 7.45 -2.03
CA PHE A 65 -15.04 6.35 -1.15
C PHE A 65 -14.21 5.08 -1.34
N HIS A 66 -13.80 4.78 -2.58
CA HIS A 66 -12.89 3.68 -2.90
C HIS A 66 -11.54 3.73 -2.17
N PHE A 67 -11.02 4.93 -1.88
CA PHE A 67 -9.79 5.12 -1.11
C PHE A 67 -9.91 4.54 0.31
N LEU A 68 -11.01 4.87 0.98
CA LEU A 68 -11.27 4.45 2.37
C LEU A 68 -11.39 2.93 2.46
N ILE A 69 -12.04 2.32 1.48
CA ILE A 69 -12.15 0.85 1.37
C ILE A 69 -10.77 0.22 1.18
N ASN A 70 -9.97 0.75 0.24
CA ASN A 70 -8.61 0.25 0.00
C ASN A 70 -7.70 0.42 1.22
N LEU A 71 -7.83 1.54 1.93
CA LEU A 71 -7.09 1.80 3.17
C LEU A 71 -7.47 0.78 4.26
N TYR A 72 -8.76 0.47 4.39
CA TYR A 72 -9.24 -0.54 5.31
C TYR A 72 -8.70 -1.94 4.96
N PHE A 73 -8.74 -2.32 3.68
CA PHE A 73 -8.17 -3.58 3.23
C PHE A 73 -6.67 -3.66 3.48
N LEU A 74 -5.92 -2.60 3.13
CA LEU A 74 -4.49 -2.51 3.41
C LEU A 74 -4.22 -2.74 4.89
N TYR A 75 -4.89 -1.99 5.77
CA TYR A 75 -4.73 -2.10 7.21
C TYR A 75 -5.04 -3.51 7.72
N SER A 76 -6.19 -4.07 7.37
CA SER A 76 -6.66 -5.35 7.90
C SER A 76 -5.79 -6.52 7.43
N TYR A 77 -5.43 -6.57 6.14
CA TYR A 77 -4.64 -7.67 5.58
C TYR A 77 -3.15 -7.53 5.91
N SER A 78 -2.59 -6.32 5.90
CA SER A 78 -1.19 -6.08 6.29
C SER A 78 -0.97 -6.47 7.75
N LEU A 79 -1.89 -6.08 8.64
CA LEU A 79 -1.83 -6.44 10.06
C LEU A 79 -1.94 -7.96 10.26
N ARG A 80 -2.85 -8.63 9.55
CA ARG A 80 -2.97 -10.11 9.63
C ARG A 80 -1.73 -10.82 9.10
N LEU A 81 -1.17 -10.40 7.97
CA LEU A 81 0.07 -10.98 7.44
C LEU A 81 1.24 -10.81 8.41
N GLU A 82 1.43 -9.60 8.95
CA GLU A 82 2.54 -9.29 9.86
C GLU A 82 2.38 -9.99 11.22
N THR A 83 1.14 -10.17 11.70
CA THR A 83 0.84 -10.77 13.02
C THR A 83 0.61 -12.28 12.99
N GLU A 84 0.15 -12.88 11.90
CA GLU A 84 -0.15 -14.32 11.82
C GLU A 84 1.01 -15.10 11.18
N HIS A 85 1.65 -14.54 10.15
CA HIS A 85 2.61 -15.28 9.33
C HIS A 85 4.07 -14.85 9.55
N PHE A 86 4.33 -13.56 9.80
CA PHE A 86 5.69 -13.01 9.89
C PHE A 86 6.11 -12.62 11.32
N ILE A 87 5.55 -13.29 12.34
CA ILE A 87 5.92 -13.06 13.75
C ILE A 87 7.42 -13.31 13.94
N GLY A 88 8.16 -12.27 14.32
CA GLY A 88 9.60 -12.35 14.60
C GLY A 88 10.51 -12.35 13.37
N ARG A 89 9.98 -12.25 12.14
CA ARG A 89 10.76 -12.09 10.90
C ARG A 89 10.34 -10.84 10.10
N PRO A 90 10.56 -9.65 10.67
CA PRO A 90 10.23 -8.38 10.01
C PRO A 90 10.90 -8.20 8.64
N ALA A 91 12.10 -8.75 8.46
CA ALA A 91 12.87 -8.63 7.23
C ALA A 91 12.21 -9.35 6.03
N ASP A 92 11.62 -10.52 6.25
CA ASP A 92 10.98 -11.32 5.20
C ASP A 92 9.71 -10.61 4.69
N TYR A 93 8.96 -9.96 5.59
CA TYR A 93 7.80 -9.16 5.22
C TYR A 93 8.19 -7.93 4.40
N LEU A 94 9.25 -7.22 4.79
CA LEU A 94 9.76 -6.08 4.03
C LEU A 94 10.21 -6.50 2.62
N PHE A 95 10.91 -7.64 2.51
CA PHE A 95 11.32 -8.17 1.23
C PHE A 95 10.12 -8.48 0.34
N LEU A 96 9.07 -9.09 0.90
CA LEU A 96 7.81 -9.35 0.20
C LEU A 96 7.19 -8.06 -0.34
N LEU A 97 7.13 -7.00 0.46
CA LEU A 97 6.58 -5.71 0.03
C LEU A 97 7.41 -5.05 -1.07
N ILE A 98 8.73 -5.03 -0.95
CA ILE A 98 9.62 -4.44 -1.95
C ILE A 98 9.54 -5.23 -3.25
N PHE A 99 9.57 -6.56 -3.18
CA PHE A 99 9.45 -7.43 -4.34
C PHE A 99 8.11 -7.23 -5.06
N ASN A 100 7.03 -7.14 -4.28
CA ASN A 100 5.69 -6.88 -4.81
C ASN A 100 5.62 -5.52 -5.52
N TRP A 101 6.17 -4.50 -4.88
CA TRP A 101 6.23 -3.15 -5.43
C TRP A 101 6.99 -3.12 -6.76
N ILE A 102 8.19 -3.71 -6.81
CA ILE A 102 9.00 -3.79 -8.04
C ILE A 102 8.23 -4.51 -9.15
N SER A 103 7.57 -5.62 -8.83
CA SER A 103 6.79 -6.39 -9.81
C SER A 103 5.64 -5.57 -10.39
N ILE A 104 4.91 -4.84 -9.54
CA ILE A 104 3.82 -3.96 -9.97
C ILE A 104 4.35 -2.81 -10.81
N VAL A 105 5.48 -2.20 -10.44
CA VAL A 105 6.10 -1.13 -11.24
C VAL A 105 6.48 -1.65 -12.62
N LEU A 106 7.10 -2.83 -12.72
CA LEU A 106 7.49 -3.43 -14.00
C LEU A 106 6.28 -3.68 -14.91
N ILE A 107 5.14 -4.10 -14.36
CA ILE A 107 3.90 -4.36 -15.11
C ILE A 107 3.14 -3.06 -15.42
N ALA A 108 3.17 -2.07 -14.53
CA ALA A 108 2.49 -0.80 -14.70
C ALA A 108 3.13 0.07 -15.80
N LEU A 109 4.43 -0.10 -16.06
CA LEU A 109 5.17 0.62 -17.11
C LEU A 109 4.59 0.41 -18.53
N PRO A 110 4.44 -0.83 -19.05
CA PRO A 110 3.85 -1.05 -20.37
C PRO A 110 2.34 -0.75 -20.41
N LEU A 111 1.64 -0.91 -19.29
CA LEU A 111 0.18 -0.76 -19.22
C LEU A 111 -0.29 0.69 -18.95
N ASN A 112 0.63 1.65 -18.76
CA ASN A 112 0.34 3.05 -18.38
C ASN A 112 -0.68 3.15 -17.23
N VAL A 113 -0.56 2.28 -16.22
CA VAL A 113 -1.48 2.26 -15.08
C VAL A 113 -1.20 3.48 -14.21
N MET A 114 -2.20 4.36 -14.06
CA MET A 114 -2.06 5.64 -13.37
C MET A 114 -2.01 5.53 -11.84
N LEU A 115 -2.56 4.45 -11.25
CA LEU A 115 -2.68 4.26 -9.80
C LEU A 115 -2.12 2.89 -9.39
N LEU A 116 -1.08 2.89 -8.55
CA LEU A 116 -0.40 1.66 -8.11
C LEU A 116 -0.91 1.16 -6.75
N MET A 117 -1.76 1.93 -6.05
CA MET A 117 -2.29 1.52 -4.75
C MET A 117 -3.24 0.32 -4.84
N ASP A 118 -4.17 0.30 -5.81
CA ASP A 118 -5.09 -0.84 -6.01
C ASP A 118 -4.36 -2.17 -6.24
N PRO A 119 -3.43 -2.30 -7.22
CA PRO A 119 -2.76 -3.57 -7.47
C PRO A 119 -1.89 -4.01 -6.28
N MET A 120 -1.35 -3.07 -5.51
CA MET A 120 -0.54 -3.36 -4.34
C MET A 120 -1.39 -3.96 -3.21
N VAL A 121 -2.53 -3.33 -2.89
CA VAL A 121 -3.47 -3.85 -1.88
C VAL A 121 -4.03 -5.21 -2.30
N LEU A 122 -4.40 -5.34 -3.57
CA LEU A 122 -4.89 -6.61 -4.13
C LEU A 122 -3.83 -7.71 -4.03
N SER A 123 -2.56 -7.39 -4.23
CA SER A 123 -1.51 -8.41 -4.17
C SER A 123 -1.24 -8.89 -2.75
N VAL A 124 -1.23 -7.98 -1.76
CA VAL A 124 -1.17 -8.37 -0.34
C VAL A 124 -2.35 -9.24 0.06
N LEU A 125 -3.56 -8.82 -0.34
CA LEU A 125 -4.78 -9.58 -0.13
C LEU A 125 -4.68 -10.97 -0.75
N TYR A 126 -4.20 -11.06 -2.00
CA TYR A 126 -4.00 -12.32 -2.69
C TYR A 126 -3.04 -13.24 -1.95
N ILE A 127 -1.91 -12.72 -1.48
CA ILE A 127 -0.94 -13.50 -0.70
C ILE A 127 -1.59 -14.00 0.59
N TRP A 128 -2.33 -13.15 1.30
CA TRP A 128 -3.04 -13.57 2.51
C TRP A 128 -4.06 -14.69 2.21
N CYS A 129 -4.87 -14.54 1.16
CA CYS A 129 -5.83 -15.59 0.74
C CYS A 129 -5.13 -16.89 0.32
N ASN A 130 -3.97 -16.80 -0.33
CA ASN A 130 -3.20 -17.96 -0.75
C ASN A 130 -2.51 -18.68 0.43
N LEU A 131 -2.21 -17.97 1.52
CA LEU A 131 -1.71 -18.56 2.76
C LEU A 131 -2.85 -19.14 3.60
N ASN A 132 -4.02 -18.50 3.57
CA ASN A 132 -5.20 -18.87 4.35
C ASN A 132 -6.29 -19.54 3.50
N LYS A 133 -5.89 -20.47 2.62
CA LYS A 133 -6.80 -21.17 1.68
C LYS A 133 -7.92 -21.93 2.37
N GLU A 134 -7.67 -22.40 3.58
CA GLU A 134 -8.60 -23.25 4.34
C GLU A 134 -9.52 -22.45 5.28
N VAL A 135 -9.40 -21.12 5.30
CA VAL A 135 -10.28 -20.27 6.10
C VAL A 135 -11.69 -20.31 5.51
N ILE A 136 -12.60 -20.97 6.22
CA ILE A 136 -14.01 -21.03 5.87
C ILE A 136 -14.63 -19.65 6.12
N VAL A 137 -15.04 -18.99 5.04
CA VAL A 137 -15.80 -17.75 5.12
C VAL A 137 -17.25 -18.12 5.43
N ASN A 138 -17.65 -17.97 6.69
CA ASN A 138 -19.04 -18.14 7.09
C ASN A 138 -19.84 -16.92 6.64
N PHE A 139 -20.66 -17.13 5.60
CA PHE A 139 -21.76 -16.25 5.26
C PHE A 139 -22.91 -16.66 6.18
N TRP A 140 -23.15 -15.87 7.23
CA TRP A 140 -24.38 -16.04 8.00
C TRP A 140 -25.60 -15.71 7.12
#